data_AF-A0A9X1XU51-F1
#
_entry.id   AF-A0A9X1XU51-F1
#
_cell.length_a   1.000
_cell.length_b   1.000
_cell.length_c   1.000
_cell.angle_alpha   90.00
_cell.angle_beta   90.00
_cell.angle_gamma   90.00
#
_symmetry.space_group_name_H-M   'P 1'
#
loop_
_entity.id
_entity.type
_entity.pdbx_description
1 polymer ?
#
loop_
_entity_poly.entity_id
_entity_poly.type
_entity_poly.pdbx_seq_one_letter_code
_entity_poly.pdbx_strand_id
1 'polypeptide(L)'
;MKLFSESLQSELDRKLELIPLEGAYTVRYYEEAIKILIMGLEKLKTYLIKYKFKDKNEEIEFFRYVKPMFAGKLIYYTEIYNIETNKPYGPKKTLRKYYNSELLKLKTFFDENQEFYRYYRTNNRCLEIGFFIQYKY
;
A
#
# COMPACT_ATOMS: atom_id res chain seq x y z
N MET A 1 -1.33 -10.85 17.15
CA MET A 1 -1.41 -10.18 15.83
C MET A 1 -0.39 -10.69 14.80
N LYS A 2 0.90 -10.77 15.14
CA LYS A 2 2.02 -11.01 14.19
C LYS A 2 1.92 -12.26 13.30
N LEU A 3 1.65 -13.43 13.89
CA LEU A 3 1.53 -14.70 13.13
C LEU A 3 0.40 -14.67 12.10
N PHE A 4 -0.72 -14.02 12.44
CA PHE A 4 -1.86 -13.86 11.52
C PHE A 4 -1.51 -12.92 10.36
N SER A 5 -0.83 -11.81 10.62
CA SER A 5 -0.40 -10.91 9.55
C SER A 5 0.63 -11.54 8.62
N GLU A 6 1.58 -12.33 9.14
CA GLU A 6 2.59 -13.03 8.33
C GLU A 6 1.97 -14.14 7.46
N SER A 7 1.01 -14.90 8.02
CA SER A 7 0.31 -15.93 7.26
C SER A 7 -0.59 -15.33 6.18
N LEU A 8 -1.32 -14.25 6.49
CA LEU A 8 -2.14 -13.52 5.53
C LEU A 8 -1.27 -12.90 4.42
N GLN A 9 -0.12 -12.34 4.77
CA GLN A 9 0.82 -11.82 3.77
C GLN A 9 1.30 -12.91 2.83
N SER A 10 1.71 -14.06 3.38
CA SER A 10 2.16 -15.21 2.58
C SER A 10 1.04 -15.76 1.69
N GLU A 11 -0.21 -15.77 2.17
CA GLU A 11 -1.38 -16.13 1.37
C GLU A 11 -1.57 -15.16 0.19
N LEU A 12 -1.49 -13.85 0.43
CA LEU A 12 -1.64 -12.84 -0.61
C LEU A 12 -0.51 -12.92 -1.64
N ASP A 13 0.74 -13.08 -1.19
CA ASP A 13 1.89 -13.16 -2.10
C ASP A 13 1.79 -14.38 -3.03
N ARG A 14 1.39 -15.54 -2.50
CA ARG A 14 1.09 -16.72 -3.32
C ARG A 14 -0.05 -16.47 -4.32
N LYS A 15 -1.12 -15.79 -3.90
CA LYS A 15 -2.24 -15.48 -4.79
C LYS A 15 -1.83 -14.54 -5.92
N LEU A 16 -0.94 -13.58 -5.63
CA LEU A 16 -0.40 -12.67 -6.65
C LEU A 16 0.49 -13.42 -7.65
N GLU A 17 1.32 -14.36 -7.19
CA GLU A 17 2.16 -15.20 -8.07
C GLU A 17 1.35 -16.12 -8.98
N LEU A 18 0.16 -16.54 -8.55
CA LEU A 18 -0.73 -17.40 -9.32
C LEU A 18 -1.54 -16.68 -10.40
N ILE A 19 -1.52 -15.34 -10.44
CA ILE A 19 -2.22 -14.59 -11.49
C ILE A 19 -1.54 -14.91 -12.83
N PRO A 20 -2.26 -15.46 -13.82
CA PRO A 20 -1.67 -15.85 -15.09
C PRO A 20 -1.09 -14.62 -15.80
N LEU A 21 0.21 -14.67 -16.08
CA LEU A 21 0.91 -13.68 -16.90
C LEU A 21 0.66 -13.99 -18.39
N GLU A 22 -0.53 -13.66 -18.88
CA GLU A 22 -0.79 -13.65 -20.32
C GLU A 22 -0.08 -12.44 -20.97
N GLY A 23 1.20 -12.59 -21.32
CA GLY A 23 1.99 -11.54 -21.96
C GLY A 23 2.20 -10.29 -21.08
N ALA A 24 2.80 -9.25 -21.66
CA ALA A 24 3.24 -8.04 -20.95
C ALA A 24 2.17 -7.48 -20.01
N TYR A 25 2.44 -7.51 -18.69
CA TYR A 25 1.65 -6.95 -17.58
C TYR A 25 0.38 -6.21 -18.00
N THR A 26 -0.67 -6.97 -18.32
CA THR A 26 -1.89 -6.39 -18.82
C THR A 26 -2.61 -5.64 -17.70
N VAL A 27 -3.40 -4.63 -18.03
CA VAL A 27 -4.28 -3.93 -17.07
C VAL A 27 -5.09 -4.92 -16.22
N ARG A 28 -5.46 -6.07 -16.80
CA ARG A 28 -6.16 -7.17 -16.12
C ARG A 28 -5.36 -7.77 -14.96
N TYR A 29 -4.05 -7.91 -15.10
CA TYR A 29 -3.20 -8.40 -14.00
C TYR A 29 -3.30 -7.48 -12.78
N TYR A 30 -3.19 -6.17 -13.00
CA TYR A 30 -3.29 -5.20 -11.90
C TYR A 30 -4.70 -5.14 -11.31
N GLU A 31 -5.74 -5.28 -12.13
CA GLU A 31 -7.12 -5.35 -11.67
C GLU A 31 -7.36 -6.55 -10.74
N GLU A 32 -6.91 -7.75 -11.12
CA GLU A 32 -7.02 -8.95 -10.30
C GLU A 32 -6.16 -8.87 -9.02
N ALA A 33 -4.96 -8.31 -9.13
CA ALA A 33 -4.10 -8.06 -7.97
C ALA A 33 -4.77 -7.12 -6.95
N ILE A 34 -5.40 -6.04 -7.43
CA ILE A 34 -6.16 -5.11 -6.58
C ILE A 34 -7.31 -5.83 -5.88
N LYS A 35 -8.08 -6.67 -6.59
CA LYS A 35 -9.18 -7.46 -5.99
C LYS A 35 -8.66 -8.36 -4.86
N ILE A 36 -7.57 -9.09 -5.10
CA ILE A 36 -6.93 -9.96 -4.10
C ILE A 36 -6.49 -9.15 -2.87
N LEU A 37 -5.86 -8.00 -3.08
CA LEU A 37 -5.37 -7.14 -2.00
C LEU A 37 -6.49 -6.52 -1.18
N ILE A 38 -7.59 -6.10 -1.81
CA ILE A 38 -8.80 -5.60 -1.13
C ILE A 38 -9.37 -6.70 -0.23
N MET A 39 -9.55 -7.91 -0.76
CA MET A 39 -10.03 -9.06 0.05
C MET A 39 -9.08 -9.36 1.23
N GLY A 40 -7.77 -9.23 1.02
CA GLY A 40 -6.77 -9.36 2.08
C GLY A 40 -6.93 -8.32 3.18
N LEU A 41 -7.11 -7.05 2.82
CA LEU A 41 -7.35 -5.96 3.76
C LEU A 41 -8.67 -6.11 4.51
N GLU A 42 -9.72 -6.60 3.85
CA GLU A 42 -10.99 -6.92 4.50
C GLU A 42 -10.82 -8.03 5.53
N LYS A 43 -10.13 -9.13 5.19
CA LYS A 43 -9.79 -10.19 6.16
C LYS A 43 -9.02 -9.63 7.36
N LEU A 44 -8.05 -8.76 7.12
CA LEU A 44 -7.28 -8.09 8.18
C LEU A 44 -8.17 -7.25 9.08
N LYS A 45 -9.09 -6.47 8.49
CA LYS A 45 -10.05 -5.64 9.22
C LYS A 45 -11.02 -6.49 10.05
N THR A 46 -11.57 -7.55 9.49
CA THR A 46 -12.47 -8.48 10.20
C THR A 46 -11.77 -9.17 11.36
N TYR A 47 -10.50 -9.54 11.21
CA TYR A 47 -9.67 -10.05 12.31
C TYR A 47 -9.49 -8.99 13.39
N LEU A 48 -9.14 -7.75 13.00
CA LEU A 48 -8.90 -6.64 13.93
C LEU A 48 -10.11 -6.33 14.81
N ILE A 49 -11.32 -6.33 14.25
CA ILE A 49 -12.57 -6.04 15.00
C ILE A 49 -12.76 -7.00 16.18
N LYS A 50 -12.33 -8.27 16.02
CA LYS A 50 -12.45 -9.30 17.07
C LYS A 50 -11.21 -9.36 17.96
N TYR A 51 -10.12 -8.73 17.55
CA TYR A 51 -8.84 -8.80 18.23
C TYR A 51 -8.72 -7.69 19.27
N LYS A 52 -8.40 -8.09 20.51
CA LYS A 52 -8.00 -7.14 21.55
C LYS A 52 -6.48 -7.11 21.62
N PHE A 53 -5.90 -5.95 21.33
CA PHE A 53 -4.46 -5.75 21.49
C PHE A 53 -4.01 -6.07 22.91
N LYS A 54 -2.87 -6.73 23.02
CA LYS A 54 -2.24 -7.10 24.30
C LYS A 54 -1.87 -5.86 25.11
N ASP A 55 -1.30 -4.88 24.43
CA ASP A 55 -0.86 -3.62 25.00
C ASP A 55 -0.82 -2.52 23.92
N LYS A 56 -0.56 -1.27 24.33
CA LYS A 56 -0.44 -0.13 23.42
C LYS A 56 0.74 -0.26 22.45
N ASN A 57 1.79 -1.00 22.81
CA ASN A 57 2.95 -1.17 21.93
C ASN A 57 2.59 -2.11 20.76
N GLU A 58 1.82 -3.17 21.01
CA GLU A 58 1.30 -4.05 19.95
C GLU A 58 0.38 -3.27 18.98
N GLU A 59 -0.46 -2.38 19.52
CA GLU A 59 -1.30 -1.48 18.72
C GLU A 59 -0.47 -0.54 17.83
N ILE A 60 0.56 0.10 18.41
CA ILE A 60 1.49 0.97 17.66
C ILE A 60 2.22 0.17 16.58
N GLU A 61 2.73 -1.03 16.89
CA GLU A 61 3.41 -1.90 15.92
C GLU A 61 2.49 -2.26 14.75
N PHE A 62 1.23 -2.55 15.03
CA PHE A 62 0.24 -2.82 13.99
C PHE A 62 0.04 -1.63 13.05
N PHE A 63 -0.24 -0.43 13.59
CA PHE A 63 -0.50 0.74 12.77
C PHE A 63 0.76 1.27 12.06
N ARG A 64 1.94 1.00 12.61
CA ARG A 64 3.22 1.48 12.07
C ARG A 64 3.81 0.59 11.00
N TYR A 65 3.65 -0.73 11.12
CA TYR A 65 4.31 -1.69 10.22
C TYR A 65 3.31 -2.58 9.50
N VAL A 66 2.37 -3.19 10.25
CA VAL A 66 1.48 -4.21 9.68
C VAL A 66 0.47 -3.58 8.71
N LYS A 67 -0.34 -2.61 9.16
CA LYS A 67 -1.34 -1.94 8.30
C LYS A 67 -0.68 -1.28 7.07
N PRO A 68 0.41 -0.50 7.19
CA PRO A 68 1.08 0.10 6.05
C PRO A 68 1.65 -0.92 5.06
N MET A 69 2.06 -2.11 5.49
CA MET A 69 2.54 -3.16 4.59
C MET A 69 1.44 -3.65 3.62
N PHE A 70 0.21 -3.84 4.10
CA PHE A 70 -0.92 -4.22 3.24
C PHE A 70 -1.43 -3.04 2.41
N ALA A 71 -1.61 -1.88 3.05
CA ALA A 71 -2.11 -0.68 2.37
C ALA A 71 -1.12 -0.20 1.29
N GLY A 72 0.18 -0.27 1.55
CA GLY A 72 1.24 0.13 0.60
C GLY A 72 1.25 -0.74 -0.65
N LYS A 73 1.04 -2.06 -0.52
CA LYS A 73 0.85 -2.93 -1.68
C LYS A 73 -0.39 -2.52 -2.47
N LEU A 74 -1.54 -2.29 -1.82
CA LEU A 74 -2.75 -1.86 -2.53
C LEU A 74 -2.52 -0.54 -3.29
N ILE A 75 -1.90 0.45 -2.64
CA ILE A 75 -1.56 1.74 -3.26
C ILE A 75 -0.69 1.49 -4.50
N TYR A 76 0.38 0.71 -4.36
CA TYR A 76 1.27 0.39 -5.48
C TYR A 76 0.54 -0.18 -6.69
N TYR A 77 -0.26 -1.24 -6.51
CA TYR A 77 -0.97 -1.87 -7.62
C TYR A 77 -2.05 -0.93 -8.21
N THR A 78 -2.71 -0.14 -7.38
CA THR A 78 -3.69 0.87 -7.81
C THR A 78 -3.04 1.97 -8.65
N GLU A 79 -1.88 2.47 -8.24
CA GLU A 79 -1.15 3.51 -8.97
C GLU A 79 -0.69 3.00 -10.33
N ILE A 80 -0.15 1.78 -10.42
CA ILE A 80 0.23 1.20 -11.72
C ILE A 80 -1.00 0.97 -12.60
N TYR A 81 -2.09 0.47 -12.05
CA TYR A 81 -3.36 0.34 -12.79
C TYR A 81 -3.82 1.70 -13.35
N ASN A 82 -3.80 2.75 -12.53
CA ASN A 82 -4.17 4.10 -12.94
C ASN A 82 -3.23 4.64 -14.02
N ILE A 83 -1.93 4.38 -13.92
CA ILE A 83 -0.95 4.81 -14.92
C ILE A 83 -1.17 4.12 -16.27
N GLU A 84 -1.44 2.81 -16.26
CA GLU A 84 -1.65 2.04 -17.49
C GLU A 84 -3.01 2.34 -18.14
N THR A 85 -4.05 2.56 -17.35
CA THR A 85 -5.40 2.87 -17.86
C THR A 85 -5.56 4.31 -18.36
N ASN A 86 -4.91 5.28 -17.72
CA ASN A 86 -4.94 6.68 -18.13
C ASN A 86 -3.86 7.03 -19.17
N LYS A 87 -3.08 6.04 -19.61
CA LYS A 87 -2.03 6.20 -20.62
C LYS A 87 -2.63 6.72 -21.93
N PRO A 88 -2.23 7.91 -22.39
CA PRO A 88 -2.79 8.48 -23.61
C PRO A 88 -2.26 7.77 -24.85
N TYR A 89 -3.11 7.61 -25.87
CA TYR A 89 -2.67 7.22 -27.20
C TYR A 89 -1.96 8.40 -27.87
N GLY A 90 -0.80 8.14 -28.47
CA GLY A 90 -0.10 9.18 -29.20
C GLY A 90 1.38 8.89 -29.47
N PRO A 91 2.08 9.84 -30.11
CA PRO A 91 3.50 9.71 -30.39
C PRO A 91 4.30 9.67 -29.07
N LYS A 92 5.54 9.18 -29.15
CA LYS A 92 6.46 9.06 -28.00
C LYS A 92 6.57 10.33 -27.16
N LYS A 93 6.45 11.52 -27.78
CA LYS A 93 6.46 12.82 -27.09
C LYS A 93 5.31 12.98 -26.10
N THR A 94 4.10 12.55 -26.47
CA THR A 94 2.90 12.60 -25.60
C THR A 94 3.05 11.64 -24.44
N LEU A 95 3.49 10.41 -24.70
CA LEU A 95 3.77 9.42 -23.65
C LEU A 95 4.83 9.91 -22.66
N ARG A 96 5.92 10.50 -23.17
CA ARG A 96 6.97 11.08 -22.31
C ARG A 96 6.43 12.20 -21.42
N LYS A 97 5.58 13.08 -21.97
CA LYS A 97 4.95 14.15 -21.19
C LYS A 97 4.06 13.58 -20.08
N TYR A 98 3.29 12.53 -20.38
CA TYR A 98 2.45 11.83 -19.41
C TYR A 98 3.25 11.20 -18.26
N TYR A 99 4.26 10.38 -18.57
CA TYR A 99 5.10 9.78 -17.52
C TYR A 99 5.85 10.84 -16.70
N ASN A 100 6.29 11.93 -17.32
CA ASN A 100 6.88 13.06 -16.58
C ASN A 100 5.89 13.74 -15.63
N SER A 101 4.60 13.84 -16.00
CA SER A 101 3.59 14.39 -15.08
C SER A 101 3.32 13.44 -13.92
N GLU A 102 3.28 12.13 -14.13
CA GLU A 102 3.14 11.16 -13.03
C GLU A 102 4.35 11.20 -12.09
N LEU A 103 5.57 11.32 -12.63
CA LEU A 103 6.78 11.52 -11.82
C LEU A 103 6.74 12.82 -11.02
N LEU A 104 6.21 13.90 -11.59
CA LEU A 104 6.06 15.17 -10.88
C LEU A 104 5.07 15.04 -9.72
N LYS A 105 3.95 14.34 -9.90
CA LYS A 105 2.99 14.07 -8.81
C LYS A 105 3.66 13.33 -7.66
N LEU A 106 4.46 12.29 -7.96
CA LEU A 106 5.21 11.55 -6.95
C LEU A 106 6.19 12.44 -6.20
N LYS A 107 6.88 13.35 -6.90
CA LYS A 107 7.79 14.32 -6.29
C LYS A 107 7.04 15.29 -5.37
N THR A 108 5.93 15.86 -5.83
CA THR A 108 5.10 16.77 -5.03
C THR A 108 4.59 16.08 -3.77
N PHE A 109 4.06 14.86 -3.88
CA PHE A 109 3.62 14.08 -2.73
C PHE A 109 4.76 13.85 -1.73
N PHE A 110 5.97 13.53 -2.20
CA PHE A 110 7.13 13.40 -1.34
C PHE A 110 7.48 14.72 -0.63
N ASP A 111 7.50 15.82 -1.37
CA ASP A 111 7.84 17.16 -0.86
C ASP A 111 6.84 17.64 0.21
N GLU A 112 5.54 17.42 -0.01
CA GLU A 112 4.47 17.72 0.95
C GLU A 112 4.55 16.87 2.23
N ASN A 113 5.04 15.64 2.11
CA ASN A 113 5.09 14.68 3.23
C ASN A 113 6.50 14.54 3.84
N GLN A 114 7.45 15.42 3.52
CA GLN A 114 8.85 15.27 3.94
C GLN A 114 9.02 15.12 5.45
N GLU A 115 8.22 15.82 6.26
CA GLU A 115 8.28 15.70 7.72
C GLU A 115 7.89 14.30 8.20
N PHE A 116 6.84 13.71 7.61
CA PHE A 116 6.44 12.34 7.89
C PHE A 116 7.53 11.34 7.49
N TYR A 117 8.18 11.54 6.33
CA TYR A 117 9.31 10.70 5.92
C TYR A 117 10.52 10.84 6.85
N ARG A 118 10.86 12.06 7.28
CA ARG A 118 11.92 12.32 8.27
C ARG A 118 11.63 11.62 9.59
N TYR A 119 10.40 11.73 10.07
CA TYR A 119 9.93 11.04 11.27
C TYR A 119 10.08 9.50 11.13
N TYR A 120 9.58 8.93 10.04
CA TYR A 120 9.64 7.47 9.83
C TYR A 120 11.08 6.96 9.78
N ARG A 121 11.99 7.66 9.08
CA ARG A 121 13.42 7.28 8.96
C ARG A 121 14.22 7.44 10.24
N THR A 122 13.90 8.43 11.07
CA THR A 122 14.63 8.68 12.33
C THR A 122 14.17 7.79 13.47
N ASN A 123 13.14 6.96 13.27
CA ASN A 123 12.57 6.07 14.28
C ASN A 123 12.23 6.79 15.59
N ASN A 124 11.85 8.07 15.50
CA ASN A 124 11.73 8.96 16.64
C ASN A 124 10.48 8.62 17.46
N ARG A 125 10.66 7.94 18.59
CA ARG A 125 9.57 7.46 19.45
C ARG A 125 8.76 8.56 20.14
N CYS A 126 9.28 9.79 20.20
CA CYS A 126 8.63 10.89 20.92
C CYS A 126 7.33 11.39 20.28
N LEU A 127 7.10 11.10 18.98
CA LEU A 127 5.90 11.52 18.24
C LEU A 127 4.92 10.35 17.97
N GLU A 128 5.28 9.12 18.35
CA GLU A 128 4.48 7.90 18.08
C GLU A 128 3.09 7.95 18.69
N ILE A 129 2.97 8.53 19.89
CA ILE A 129 1.72 8.68 20.63
C ILE A 129 0.78 9.68 19.93
N GLY A 130 1.30 10.74 19.29
CA GLY A 130 0.48 11.74 18.59
C GLY A 130 -0.02 11.26 17.23
N PHE A 131 0.86 10.61 16.45
CA PHE A 131 0.50 10.13 15.11
C PHE A 131 -0.38 8.88 15.15
N PHE A 132 -0.13 7.91 16.03
CA PHE A 132 -0.79 6.60 15.93
C PHE A 132 -2.02 6.43 16.82
N ILE A 133 -2.23 7.27 17.84
CA ILE A 133 -3.41 7.19 18.72
C ILE A 133 -4.67 7.81 18.09
N GLN A 134 -4.52 8.72 17.12
CA GLN A 134 -5.66 9.31 16.38
C GLN A 134 -6.22 8.39 15.28
N TYR A 135 -5.57 7.28 14.93
CA TYR A 135 -6.10 6.28 13.99
C TYR A 135 -7.01 5.23 14.64
N LYS A 136 -7.58 5.55 15.81
CA LYS A 136 -8.74 4.83 16.33
C LYS A 136 -9.94 5.14 15.42
N TYR A 137 -10.34 4.15 14.64
CA TYR A 137 -11.68 4.13 14.02
C TYR A 137 -12.73 3.87 15.08
#